data_AF-F1BPJ3-F1
#
_entry.id   AF-F1BPJ3-F1
#
_cell.length_a   1.000
_cell.length_b   1.000
_cell.length_c   1.000
_cell.angle_alpha   90.00
_cell.angle_beta   90.00
_cell.angle_gamma   90.00
#
_symmetry.space_group_name_H-M   'P 1'
#
loop_
_entity.id
_entity.type
_entity.pdbx_description
1 polymer ?
#
loop_
_entity_poly.entity_id
_entity_poly.type
_entity_poly.pdbx_seq_one_letter_code
_entity_poly.pdbx_strand_id
1 'polypeptide(L)'
;VMSIRRNFEEAFPKALRMGDENVKGFDPTVKKVNEDELREPTDKRMFVLAAALQEGYSVEKLYDMTKIDKWFLEKFKNIIDYYKTLATTKDGSISFDVLKKAKQIGFSDKQIAAAVKSTEVAVRKLREEYKITPFVKQI
;
A
#
# COMPACT_ATOMS: atom_id res chain seq x y z
N VAL A 1 -7.76 7.44 -14.24
CA VAL A 1 -6.75 8.29 -13.57
C VAL A 1 -5.34 7.82 -13.93
N MET A 2 -4.34 8.71 -13.97
CA MET A 2 -2.95 8.37 -14.32
C MET A 2 -1.98 8.81 -13.21
N SER A 3 -0.98 7.98 -12.89
CA SER A 3 0.03 8.21 -11.87
C SER A 3 1.44 7.97 -12.43
N ILE A 4 2.35 8.93 -12.26
CA ILE A 4 3.74 8.82 -12.71
C ILE A 4 4.65 8.77 -11.49
N ARG A 5 5.47 7.73 -11.41
CA ARG A 5 6.53 7.52 -10.40
C ARG A 5 7.69 6.69 -10.96
N ARG A 6 8.78 6.61 -10.19
CA ARG A 6 10.02 5.91 -10.57
C ARG A 6 9.96 4.39 -10.35
N ASN A 7 8.99 3.90 -9.59
CA ASN A 7 8.73 2.48 -9.38
C ASN A 7 7.22 2.22 -9.41
N PHE A 8 6.85 0.95 -9.57
CA PHE A 8 5.45 0.53 -9.63
C PHE A 8 4.78 0.70 -8.27
N GLU A 9 5.49 0.31 -7.20
CA GLU A 9 4.96 0.32 -5.85
C GLU A 9 4.58 1.73 -5.39
N GLU A 10 5.27 2.79 -5.84
CA GLU A 10 4.89 4.18 -5.56
C GLU A 10 3.77 4.68 -6.48
N ALA A 11 3.77 4.27 -7.75
CA ALA A 11 2.78 4.70 -8.74
C ALA A 11 1.38 4.19 -8.40
N PHE A 12 1.28 2.91 -8.04
CA PHE A 12 0.03 2.17 -7.95
C PHE A 12 -0.89 2.65 -6.80
N PRO A 13 -0.44 2.76 -5.54
CA PRO A 13 -1.26 3.29 -4.44
C PRO A 13 -1.70 4.73 -4.69
N LYS A 14 -0.88 5.53 -5.39
CA LYS A 14 -1.26 6.89 -5.78
C LYS A 14 -2.37 6.89 -6.82
N ALA A 15 -2.31 6.00 -7.81
CA ALA A 15 -3.39 5.84 -8.79
C ALA A 15 -4.71 5.46 -8.10
N LEU A 16 -4.68 4.53 -7.14
CA LEU A 16 -5.86 4.16 -6.34
C LEU A 16 -6.47 5.36 -5.59
N ARG A 17 -5.62 6.17 -4.92
CA ARG A 17 -6.07 7.40 -4.23
C ARG A 17 -6.66 8.45 -5.15
N MET A 18 -6.27 8.48 -6.43
CA MET A 18 -6.83 9.43 -7.39
C MET A 18 -8.19 8.96 -7.92
N GLY A 19 -8.50 7.65 -7.84
CA GLY A 19 -9.75 7.08 -8.33
C GLY A 19 -10.95 7.32 -7.40
N ASP A 20 -10.72 7.38 -6.09
CA ASP A 20 -11.76 7.61 -5.07
C ASP A 20 -11.14 8.30 -3.85
N GLU A 21 -11.77 9.38 -3.38
CA GLU A 21 -11.31 10.19 -2.24
C GLU A 21 -11.31 9.41 -0.92
N ASN A 22 -12.16 8.39 -0.79
CA ASN A 22 -12.26 7.56 0.41
C ASN A 22 -11.17 6.49 0.47
N VAL A 23 -10.49 6.23 -0.66
CA VAL A 23 -9.45 5.23 -0.77
C VAL A 23 -8.12 5.83 -0.32
N LYS A 24 -7.53 5.26 0.73
CA LYS A 24 -6.24 5.72 1.30
C LYS A 24 -5.03 5.21 0.51
N GLY A 25 -5.23 4.24 -0.37
CA GLY A 25 -4.23 3.54 -1.18
C GLY A 25 -4.54 2.04 -1.21
N PHE A 26 -3.52 1.21 -1.39
CA PHE A 26 -3.65 -0.24 -1.30
C PHE A 26 -3.73 -0.68 0.17
N ASP A 27 -4.95 -0.80 0.70
CA ASP A 27 -5.23 -1.06 2.11
C ASP A 27 -5.94 -2.42 2.28
N PRO A 28 -5.38 -3.37 3.05
CA PRO A 28 -5.95 -4.70 3.22
C PRO A 28 -7.17 -4.74 4.15
N THR A 29 -7.49 -3.64 4.84
CA THR A 29 -8.56 -3.60 5.86
C THR A 29 -9.94 -3.23 5.31
N VAL A 30 -10.02 -2.78 4.05
CA VAL A 30 -11.26 -2.27 3.44
C VAL A 30 -12.26 -3.38 3.14
N LYS A 31 -11.77 -4.58 2.79
CA LYS A 31 -12.57 -5.74 2.41
C LYS A 31 -12.06 -7.00 3.12
N LYS A 32 -12.96 -7.96 3.28
CA LYS A 32 -12.59 -9.33 3.68
C LYS A 32 -12.21 -10.13 2.43
N VAL A 33 -11.45 -11.19 2.63
CA VAL A 33 -11.11 -12.11 1.54
C VAL A 33 -12.38 -12.78 1.03
N ASN A 34 -12.54 -12.76 -0.29
CA ASN A 34 -13.62 -13.39 -1.01
C ASN A 34 -13.02 -13.99 -2.29
N GLU A 35 -12.91 -15.32 -2.37
CA GLU A 35 -12.28 -15.99 -3.51
C GLU A 35 -13.07 -15.79 -4.82
N ASP A 36 -14.39 -15.63 -4.73
CA ASP A 36 -15.23 -15.41 -5.92
C ASP A 36 -14.94 -14.04 -6.55
N GLU A 37 -14.78 -12.99 -5.73
CA GLU A 37 -14.34 -11.66 -6.19
C GLU A 37 -12.89 -11.62 -6.68
N LEU A 38 -12.06 -12.61 -6.34
CA LEU A 38 -10.71 -12.74 -6.91
C LEU A 38 -10.77 -13.37 -8.30
N ARG A 39 -11.69 -14.31 -8.54
CA ARG A 39 -11.90 -14.95 -9.84
C ARG A 39 -12.63 -14.04 -10.81
N GLU A 40 -13.68 -13.37 -10.33
CA GLU A 40 -14.48 -12.45 -11.13
C GLU A 40 -13.89 -11.03 -11.10
N PRO A 41 -13.61 -10.42 -12.26
CA PRO A 41 -13.06 -9.07 -12.32
C PRO A 41 -14.10 -8.02 -11.88
N THR A 42 -13.99 -7.55 -10.64
CA THR A 42 -14.80 -6.44 -10.08
C THR A 42 -13.99 -5.17 -9.85
N ASP A 43 -14.67 -4.05 -9.65
CA ASP A 43 -14.09 -2.75 -9.27
C ASP A 43 -13.35 -2.81 -7.92
N LYS A 44 -13.78 -3.71 -7.02
CA LYS A 44 -13.25 -3.86 -5.66
C LYS A 44 -12.21 -4.98 -5.53
N ARG A 45 -11.96 -5.74 -6.59
CA ARG A 45 -11.02 -6.87 -6.62
C ARG A 45 -9.65 -6.55 -6.05
N MET A 46 -9.13 -5.34 -6.29
CA MET A 46 -7.82 -4.93 -5.77
C MET A 46 -7.78 -4.90 -4.23
N PHE A 47 -8.88 -4.52 -3.57
CA PHE A 47 -8.94 -4.52 -2.10
C PHE A 47 -9.08 -5.92 -1.52
N VAL A 48 -9.80 -6.80 -2.23
CA VAL A 48 -9.89 -8.22 -1.86
C VAL A 48 -8.53 -8.91 -2.04
N LEU A 49 -7.78 -8.55 -3.08
CA LEU A 49 -6.42 -9.03 -3.31
C LEU A 49 -5.46 -8.57 -2.22
N ALA A 50 -5.55 -7.31 -1.78
CA ALA A 50 -4.80 -6.80 -0.63
C ALA A 50 -5.09 -7.62 0.64
N ALA A 51 -6.37 -7.91 0.91
CA ALA A 51 -6.77 -8.73 2.05
C ALA A 51 -6.23 -10.18 1.94
N ALA A 52 -6.25 -10.79 0.75
CA ALA A 52 -5.76 -12.14 0.55
C ALA A 52 -4.24 -12.25 0.77
N LEU A 53 -3.48 -11.25 0.30
CA LEU A 53 -2.05 -11.13 0.61
C LEU A 53 -1.81 -10.92 2.11
N GLN A 54 -2.69 -10.17 2.79
CA GLN A 54 -2.60 -9.97 4.22
C GLN A 54 -2.81 -11.30 4.99
N GLU A 55 -3.78 -12.11 4.57
CA GLU A 55 -4.05 -13.46 5.11
C GLU A 55 -2.97 -14.50 4.76
N GLY A 56 -2.02 -14.16 3.88
CA GLY A 56 -0.85 -15.01 3.58
C GLY A 56 -1.03 -15.93 2.38
N TYR A 57 -1.94 -15.60 1.45
CA TYR A 57 -2.08 -16.35 0.21
C TYR A 57 -0.79 -16.28 -0.62
N SER A 58 -0.41 -17.41 -1.24
CA SER A 58 0.77 -17.45 -2.11
C SER A 58 0.52 -16.73 -3.43
N VAL A 59 1.61 -16.28 -4.07
CA VAL A 59 1.55 -15.63 -5.38
C VAL A 59 1.03 -16.61 -6.44
N GLU A 60 1.37 -17.89 -6.33
CA GLU A 60 0.88 -18.95 -7.20
C GLU A 60 -0.63 -19.10 -7.09
N LYS A 61 -1.16 -19.19 -5.86
CA LYS A 61 -2.60 -19.32 -5.62
C LYS A 61 -3.35 -18.11 -6.20
N LEU A 62 -2.84 -16.90 -5.97
CA LEU A 62 -3.42 -15.66 -6.51
C LEU A 62 -3.33 -15.59 -8.03
N TYR A 63 -2.24 -16.06 -8.63
CA TYR A 63 -2.12 -16.15 -10.09
C TYR A 63 -3.18 -17.08 -10.67
N ASP A 64 -3.38 -18.25 -10.07
CA ASP A 64 -4.34 -19.23 -10.59
C ASP A 64 -5.78 -18.71 -10.57
N MET A 65 -6.15 -17.98 -9.51
CA MET A 65 -7.46 -17.37 -9.37
C MET A 65 -7.63 -16.11 -10.22
N THR A 66 -6.59 -15.27 -10.31
CA THR A 66 -6.75 -13.92 -10.88
C THR A 66 -6.27 -13.75 -12.31
N LYS A 67 -5.34 -14.59 -12.75
CA LYS A 67 -4.54 -14.47 -13.97
C LYS A 67 -3.74 -13.16 -14.10
N ILE A 68 -3.57 -12.43 -12.99
CA ILE A 68 -2.66 -11.28 -12.92
C ILE A 68 -1.23 -11.82 -12.93
N ASP A 69 -0.37 -11.26 -13.77
CA ASP A 69 1.02 -11.70 -13.87
C ASP A 69 1.73 -11.70 -12.50
N LYS A 70 2.54 -12.74 -12.26
CA LYS A 70 3.23 -12.96 -10.99
C LYS A 70 4.11 -11.78 -10.59
N TRP A 71 4.71 -11.08 -11.56
CA TRP A 71 5.51 -9.90 -11.30
C TRP A 71 4.69 -8.83 -10.56
N PHE A 72 3.45 -8.54 -10.99
CA PHE A 72 2.60 -7.57 -10.29
C PHE A 72 2.17 -8.08 -8.92
N LEU A 73 1.85 -9.37 -8.81
CA LEU A 73 1.46 -9.98 -7.54
C LEU A 73 2.58 -9.90 -6.50
N GLU A 74 3.84 -10.10 -6.90
CA GLU A 74 5.01 -9.88 -6.05
C GLU A 74 5.13 -8.42 -5.61
N LYS A 75 4.86 -7.48 -6.52
CA LYS A 75 4.87 -6.05 -6.19
C LYS A 75 3.78 -5.68 -5.18
N PHE A 76 2.58 -6.21 -5.33
CA PHE A 76 1.51 -6.05 -4.35
C PHE A 76 1.87 -6.67 -3.01
N LYS A 77 2.46 -7.87 -3.03
CA LYS A 77 2.96 -8.54 -1.83
C LYS A 77 3.98 -7.69 -1.09
N ASN A 78 4.94 -7.07 -1.79
CA ASN A 78 5.93 -6.18 -1.17
C ASN A 78 5.27 -5.00 -0.43
N ILE A 79 4.21 -4.42 -1.00
CA ILE A 79 3.45 -3.33 -0.35
C ILE A 79 2.81 -3.84 0.94
N ILE A 80 2.16 -5.01 0.89
CA ILE A 80 1.46 -5.61 2.04
C ILE A 80 2.41 -6.10 3.12
N ASP A 81 3.53 -6.71 2.77
CA ASP A 81 4.56 -7.13 3.72
C ASP A 81 5.17 -5.92 4.45
N TYR A 82 5.33 -4.80 3.74
CA TYR A 82 5.75 -3.55 4.37
C TYR A 82 4.67 -2.96 5.29
N TYR A 83 3.39 -3.08 4.91
CA TYR A 83 2.27 -2.72 5.79
C TYR A 83 2.32 -3.51 7.11
N LYS A 84 2.53 -4.83 7.05
CA LYS A 84 2.69 -5.69 8.24
C LYS A 84 3.88 -5.27 9.11
N THR A 85 4.99 -4.89 8.48
CA THR A 85 6.18 -4.37 9.16
C THR A 85 5.87 -3.08 9.91
N LEU A 86 5.17 -2.14 9.28
CA LEU A 86 4.72 -0.89 9.92
C LEU A 86 3.76 -1.19 11.10
N ALA A 87 2.81 -2.10 10.93
CA ALA A 87 1.85 -2.47 11.97
C ALA A 87 2.49 -3.16 13.20
N THR A 88 3.68 -3.75 13.03
CA THR A 88 4.46 -4.37 14.11
C THR A 88 5.23 -3.33 14.94
N THR A 89 5.40 -2.11 14.42
CA THR A 89 6.08 -1.01 15.13
C THR A 89 5.14 -0.47 16.22
N LYS A 90 5.22 -1.07 17.42
CA LYS A 90 4.29 -0.80 18.53
C LYS A 90 4.65 0.42 19.39
N ASP A 91 5.88 0.90 19.33
CA ASP A 91 6.39 1.88 20.30
C ASP A 91 6.18 3.34 19.90
N GLY A 92 5.30 3.60 18.92
CA GLY A 92 4.96 4.95 18.43
C GLY A 92 6.09 5.70 17.71
N SER A 93 7.32 5.19 17.79
CA SER A 93 8.51 5.72 17.12
C SER A 93 8.74 5.01 15.78
N ILE A 94 8.54 5.71 14.68
CA ILE A 94 8.89 5.24 13.34
C ILE A 94 10.30 5.75 13.06
N SER A 95 11.25 4.86 12.79
CA SER A 95 12.61 5.27 12.44
C SER A 95 12.66 5.99 11.10
N PHE A 96 13.70 6.81 10.90
CA PHE A 96 13.93 7.54 9.65
C PHE A 96 13.88 6.62 8.42
N ASP A 97 14.62 5.51 8.45
CA ASP A 97 14.71 4.58 7.31
C ASP A 97 13.39 3.89 7.02
N VAL A 98 12.65 3.52 8.06
CA VAL A 98 11.32 2.91 7.92
C VAL A 98 10.34 3.89 7.30
N LEU A 99 10.33 5.14 7.76
CA LEU A 99 9.45 6.18 7.22
C LEU A 99 9.83 6.50 5.76
N LYS A 100 11.12 6.68 5.48
CA LYS A 100 11.63 6.97 4.13
C LYS A 100 11.26 5.87 3.14
N LYS A 101 11.46 4.60 3.51
CA LYS A 101 11.12 3.46 2.67
C LYS A 101 9.60 3.32 2.49
N ALA A 102 8.78 3.59 3.52
CA ALA A 102 7.32 3.65 3.38
C ALA A 102 6.90 4.65 2.29
N LYS A 103 7.48 5.86 2.30
CA LYS A 103 7.19 6.89 1.31
C LYS A 103 7.63 6.48 -0.10
N GLN A 104 8.79 5.82 -0.23
CA GLN A 104 9.29 5.30 -1.52
C GLN A 104 8.45 4.15 -2.10
N ILE A 105 7.69 3.44 -1.25
CA ILE A 105 6.70 2.41 -1.64
C ILE A 105 5.31 3.05 -1.87
N GLY A 106 5.18 4.39 -1.83
CA GLY A 106 3.94 5.07 -2.17
C GLY A 106 2.89 5.18 -1.07
N PHE A 107 3.23 4.83 0.17
CA PHE A 107 2.33 4.97 1.31
C PHE A 107 1.99 6.44 1.56
N SER A 108 0.70 6.72 1.78
CA SER A 108 0.25 8.03 2.24
C SER A 108 0.51 8.19 3.75
N ASP A 109 0.59 9.43 4.24
CA ASP A 109 0.74 9.69 5.68
C ASP A 109 -0.47 9.13 6.44
N LYS A 110 -1.66 9.14 5.84
CA LYS A 110 -2.89 8.47 6.32
C LYS A 110 -2.75 6.95 6.46
N GLN A 111 -2.18 6.26 5.46
CA GLN A 111 -1.98 4.81 5.54
C GLN A 111 -0.96 4.43 6.61
N ILE A 112 0.14 5.17 6.71
CA ILE A 112 1.17 4.93 7.73
C ILE A 112 0.56 5.14 9.11
N ALA A 113 -0.18 6.23 9.31
CA ALA A 113 -0.87 6.53 10.57
C ALA A 113 -1.84 5.41 10.97
N ALA A 114 -2.62 4.89 10.02
CA ALA A 114 -3.52 3.76 10.26
C ALA A 114 -2.76 2.49 10.69
N ALA A 115 -1.63 2.17 10.04
CA ALA A 115 -0.84 0.99 10.36
C ALA A 115 -0.21 1.08 11.76
N VAL A 116 0.36 2.24 12.13
CA VAL A 116 1.03 2.43 13.44
C VAL A 116 0.09 2.90 14.56
N LYS A 117 -1.24 2.94 14.31
CA LYS A 117 -2.25 3.44 15.24
C LYS A 117 -1.96 4.86 15.76
N SER A 118 -1.50 5.74 14.87
CA SER A 118 -1.21 7.15 15.13
C SER A 118 -2.13 8.07 14.32
N THR A 119 -1.91 9.38 14.40
CA THR A 119 -2.64 10.37 13.60
C THR A 119 -1.84 10.79 12.36
N GLU A 120 -2.55 11.15 11.28
CA GLU A 120 -1.90 11.67 10.06
C GLU A 120 -1.01 12.88 10.36
N VAL A 121 -1.48 13.77 11.26
CA VAL A 121 -0.75 14.96 11.68
C VAL A 121 0.57 14.60 12.36
N ALA A 122 0.57 13.60 13.25
CA ALA A 122 1.79 13.14 13.92
C ALA A 122 2.81 12.56 12.92
N VAL A 123 2.35 11.70 12.00
CA VAL A 123 3.21 11.13 10.95
C VAL A 123 3.77 12.22 10.04
N ARG A 124 2.96 13.23 9.68
CA ARG A 124 3.40 14.36 8.87
C ARG A 124 4.46 15.19 9.56
N LYS A 125 4.28 15.52 10.85
CA LYS A 125 5.28 16.25 11.64
C LYS A 125 6.59 15.49 11.71
N LEU A 126 6.55 14.19 12.01
CA LEU A 126 7.72 13.32 12.03
C LEU A 126 8.44 13.30 10.67
N ARG A 127 7.67 13.22 9.58
CA ARG A 127 8.21 13.26 8.21
C ARG A 127 8.93 14.58 7.91
N GLU A 128 8.39 15.70 8.40
CA GLU A 128 8.96 17.04 8.25
C GLU A 128 10.22 17.22 9.12
N GLU A 129 10.22 16.74 10.36
CA GLU A 129 11.39 16.70 11.26
C GLU A 129 12.55 15.91 10.65
N TYR A 130 12.24 14.77 10.03
CA TYR A 130 13.19 13.96 9.27
C TYR A 130 13.56 14.52 7.90
N LYS A 131 12.99 15.66 7.49
CA LYS A 131 13.23 16.29 6.18
C LYS A 131 12.96 15.34 5.01
N ILE A 132 12.01 14.42 5.16
CA ILE A 132 11.59 13.50 4.10
C ILE A 132 10.54 14.21 3.24
N THR A 133 11.00 14.87 2.19
CA THR A 133 10.14 15.61 1.25
C THR A 133 10.21 15.00 -0.16
N PRO A 134 9.11 15.12 -0.94
CA PRO A 134 9.12 14.68 -2.33
C PRO A 134 9.97 15.62 -3.20
N PHE A 135 10.47 15.11 -4.32
CA PHE A 135 11.16 15.89 -5.33
C PHE A 135 10.30 16.11 -6.57
N VAL A 136 10.41 17.29 -7.17
CA VAL A 136 9.82 17.58 -8.48
C VAL A 136 10.76 17.05 -9.57
N LYS A 137 10.20 16.42 -10.60
CA LYS A 137 10.92 15.87 -11.76
C LYS A 137 10.17 16.25 -13.04
N GLN A 138 10.91 16.47 -14.13
CA GLN A 138 10.37 16.69 -15.47
C GLN A 138 10.06 15.32 -16.13
N ILE A 139 9.07 15.31 -17.02
CA ILE A 139 8.64 14.14 -17.81
C ILE A 139 9.47 14.09 -19.09
#